data_AF-A0A936GKB3-F1
#
_entry.id   AF-A0A936GKB3-F1
#
_cell.length_a   1.000
_cell.length_b   1.000
_cell.length_c   1.000
_cell.angle_alpha   90.00
_cell.angle_beta   90.00
_cell.angle_gamma   90.00
#
_symmetry.space_group_name_H-M   'P 1'
#
loop_
_entity.id
_entity.type
_entity.pdbx_description
1 polymer ?
#
loop_
_entity_poly.entity_id
_entity_poly.type
_entity_poly.pdbx_seq_one_letter_code
_entity_poly.pdbx_strand_id
1 'polypeptide(L)' 'MKNIFLFLVVLMLSTSIFSQTEIWGTIESGGTNSRGLIFKSDGNGENLEVKYNFLV' A
#
# COMPACT_ATOMS: atom_id res chain seq x y z
N MET A 1 0.69 34.47 -26.31
CA MET A 1 -0.17 34.27 -25.13
C MET A 1 -0.96 32.95 -25.15
N LYS A 2 -1.57 32.54 -26.28
CA LYS A 2 -2.29 31.23 -26.39
C LYS A 2 -1.46 30.01 -25.96
N ASN A 3 -0.18 29.94 -26.32
CA ASN A 3 0.67 28.78 -26.01
C ASN A 3 1.03 28.69 -24.51
N ILE A 4 1.12 29.83 -23.82
CA ILE A 4 1.33 29.90 -22.37
C ILE A 4 0.08 29.46 -21.62
N PHE A 5 -1.10 29.88 -22.10
CA PHE A 5 -2.36 29.45 -21.53
C PHE A 5 -2.55 27.93 -21.63
N LEU A 6 -2.26 27.35 -22.80
CA LEU A 6 -2.32 25.90 -23.00
C LEU A 6 -1.35 25.15 -22.08
N PHE A 7 -0.13 25.67 -21.90
CA PHE A 7 0.87 25.10 -20.99
C PHE A 7 0.41 25.09 -19.52
N LEU A 8 -0.24 26.16 -19.06
CA LEU A 8 -0.79 26.24 -17.70
C LEU A 8 -1.96 25.27 -17.47
N VAL A 9 -2.81 25.08 -18.48
CA VAL A 9 -3.89 24.08 -18.42
C VAL A 9 -3.31 22.67 -18.31
N VAL A 10 -2.23 22.36 -19.03
CA VAL A 10 -1.56 21.06 -18.97
C VAL A 10 -0.90 20.82 -17.60
N LEU A 11 -0.33 21.85 -16.98
CA LEU A 11 0.21 21.77 -15.61
C LEU A 11 -0.85 21.50 -14.55
N MET A 12 -2.06 22.04 -14.73
CA MET A 12 -3.21 21.82 -13.83
C MET A 12 -3.82 20.42 -13.96
N LEU A 13 -3.50 19.68 -15.03
CA LEU A 13 -3.91 18.29 -15.25
C LEU A 13 -2.95 17.28 -14.62
N SER A 14 -2.14 17.69 -13.65
CA SER A 14 -1.17 16.82 -12.99
C SER A 14 -1.86 15.55 -12.45
N THR A 15 -1.28 14.41 -12.80
CA THR A 15 -1.85 13.10 -12.49
C THR A 15 -1.68 12.78 -11.02
N SER A 16 -2.75 12.38 -10.34
CA SER A 16 -2.66 11.75 -9.03
C SER A 16 -1.95 10.41 -9.16
N ILE A 17 -0.78 10.28 -8.53
CA ILE A 17 -0.08 9.00 -8.42
C ILE A 17 -0.57 8.35 -7.14
N PHE A 18 -1.30 7.23 -7.25
CA PHE A 18 -1.68 6.42 -6.10
C PHE A 18 -0.51 5.51 -5.73
N SER A 19 -0.06 5.58 -4.48
CA SER A 19 0.86 4.57 -3.94
C SER A 19 0.14 3.25 -3.72
N GLN A 20 0.90 2.21 -3.35
CA GLN A 20 0.34 0.96 -2.86
C GLN A 20 -0.66 1.24 -1.72
N THR A 21 -1.87 0.68 -1.85
CA THR A 21 -2.99 0.89 -0.91
C THR A 21 -2.98 -0.07 0.26
N GLU A 22 -2.22 -1.16 0.16
CA GLU A 22 -2.21 -2.25 1.15
C GLU A 22 -0.79 -2.77 1.31
N ILE A 23 -0.30 -2.92 2.54
CA ILE A 23 1.01 -3.51 2.80
C ILE A 23 0.82 -4.99 3.10
N TRP A 24 1.58 -5.84 2.42
CA TRP A 24 1.61 -7.28 2.65
C TRP A 24 2.98 -7.68 3.19
N GLY A 25 3.00 -8.59 4.15
CA GLY A 25 4.25 -9.03 4.75
C GLY A 25 4.15 -10.38 5.43
N THR A 26 5.32 -10.90 5.78
CA THR A 26 5.48 -12.15 6.53
C THR A 26 6.18 -11.86 7.85
N ILE A 27 5.74 -12.52 8.91
CA ILE A 27 6.43 -12.52 10.20
C ILE A 27 7.03 -13.90 10.41
N GLU A 28 8.33 -13.97 10.72
CA GLU A 28 9.04 -15.23 10.97
C GLU A 28 8.62 -15.86 12.31
N SER A 29 8.65 -15.07 13.38
CA SER A 29 8.31 -15.52 14.74
C SER A 29 7.07 -14.77 15.23
N GLY A 30 5.92 -15.43 15.10
CA GLY A 30 4.59 -14.92 15.40
C GLY A 30 3.53 -15.93 14.98
N GLY A 31 2.25 -15.59 15.12
CA GLY A 31 1.16 -16.48 14.72
C GLY A 31 1.05 -17.75 15.55
N THR A 32 0.35 -18.75 15.02
CA THR A 32 0.08 -19.99 15.75
C THR A 32 1.38 -20.76 16.03
N ASN A 33 1.63 -21.12 17.29
CA ASN A 33 2.84 -21.81 17.75
C ASN A 33 4.16 -21.13 17.36
N SER A 34 4.15 -19.80 17.15
CA SER A 34 5.32 -19.01 16.74
C SER A 34 5.94 -19.44 15.40
N ARG A 35 5.14 -20.02 14.49
CA ARG A 35 5.61 -20.53 13.18
C ARG A 35 5.49 -19.53 12.03
N GLY A 36 5.14 -18.30 12.35
CA GLY A 36 5.00 -17.21 11.41
C GLY A 36 3.59 -17.06 10.86
N LEU A 37 3.36 -15.94 10.19
CA LEU A 37 2.09 -15.61 9.57
C LEU A 37 2.28 -14.70 8.37
N ILE A 38 1.26 -14.64 7.51
CA ILE A 38 1.10 -13.59 6.50
C ILE A 38 0.11 -12.57 7.06
N PHE A 39 0.49 -11.29 7.04
CA PHE A 39 -0.40 -10.19 7.40
C PHE A 39 -0.62 -9.27 6.21
N LYS A 40 -1.72 -8.51 6.33
CA LYS A 40 -2.05 -7.37 5.50
C LYS A 40 -2.31 -6.17 6.42
N SER A 41 -1.97 -4.98 5.98
CA SER A 41 -2.44 -3.72 6.56
C SER A 41 -2.82 -2.74 5.47
N ASP A 42 -3.41 -1.62 5.86
CA ASP A 42 -3.60 -0.48 4.96
C ASP A 42 -2.26 0.14 4.56
N GLY A 43 -2.26 0.98 3.52
CA GLY A 43 -1.07 1.66 3.00
C GLY A 43 -0.41 2.64 4.00
N ASN A 44 -1.14 3.05 5.05
CA ASN A 44 -0.63 3.85 6.16
C ASN A 44 -0.15 2.99 7.36
N GLY A 45 -0.23 1.66 7.26
CA GLY A 45 0.13 0.71 8.32
C GLY A 45 -0.97 0.42 9.34
N GLU A 46 -2.16 0.99 9.19
CA GLU A 46 -3.31 0.72 10.08
C GLU A 46 -4.07 -0.55 9.68
N ASN A 47 -5.05 -0.95 10.51
CA ASN A 47 -5.96 -2.07 10.24
C ASN A 47 -5.23 -3.39 9.92
N LEU A 48 -4.26 -3.74 10.77
CA LEU A 48 -3.51 -4.98 10.62
C LEU A 48 -4.41 -6.21 10.77
N GLU A 49 -4.35 -7.09 9.77
CA GLU A 49 -5.14 -8.31 9.70
C GLU A 49 -4.24 -9.51 9.39
N VAL A 50 -4.42 -10.59 10.15
CA VAL A 50 -3.76 -11.87 9.87
C VAL A 50 -4.53 -12.60 8.77
N LYS A 51 -3.87 -12.84 7.63
CA LYS A 51 -4.47 -13.53 6.49
C LYS A 51 -4.19 -15.01 6.45
N TYR A 52 -3.06 -15.44 7.03
CA TYR A 52 -2.69 -16.85 7.07
C TYR A 52 -1.79 -17.14 8.27
N ASN A 53 -2.07 -18.22 8.99
CA ASN A 53 -1.18 -18.77 10.01
C ASN A 53 -0.47 -19.99 9.43
N PHE A 54 0.86 -20.02 9.49
CA PHE A 54 1.60 -21.22 9.13
C PHE A 54 1.45 -22.26 10.26
N LEU A 55 0.89 -23.41 9.92
CA LEU A 55 0.73 -24.55 10.83
C LEU A 55 1.72 -25.65 10.47
N VAL A 56 1.88 -26.60 11.38
CA VAL A 56 2.70 -27.82 11.17
C VAL A 56 1.97 -28.77 10.25
#